data_AF-A0A372RNX8-F1
#
_entry.id   AF-A0A372RNX8-F1
#
_cell.length_a   1.000
_cell.length_b   1.000
_cell.length_c   1.000
_cell.angle_alpha   90.00
_cell.angle_beta   90.00
_cell.angle_gamma   90.00
#
_symmetry.space_group_name_H-M   'P 1'
#
loop_
_entity.id
_entity.type
_entity.pdbx_description
1 polymer ?
#
loop_
_entity_poly.entity_id
_entity_poly.type
_entity_poly.pdbx_seq_one_letter_code
_entity_poly.pdbx_strand_id
1 'polypeptide(L)'
;MDEVLGNINYGEWLDKSEKLQDLTKWMLELIANYMMVVQLGKNAELEIVYLETSRPNSSQDKQVRNHKKLIRFFKDSIDTTRSILKLKKIFNQPSKRQNLSIFTINIAGDILELYVMQKESGIYKYCLIEETTIPLPITSPSAVYLFIHALMTLRMAIACTIRKILYSSNFWDSEHSSSEMVVMVMTPKNS
;
A
#
# COMPACT_ATOMS: atom_id res chain seq x y z
N MET A 1 12.94 -12.34 8.93
CA MET A 1 12.09 -12.06 7.74
C MET A 1 12.79 -12.52 6.47
N ASP A 2 14.10 -12.26 6.30
CA ASP A 2 14.88 -12.70 5.12
C ASP A 2 15.14 -14.22 5.04
N GLU A 3 15.19 -14.92 6.17
CA GLU A 3 15.62 -16.33 6.20
C GLU A 3 14.61 -17.31 5.59
N VAL A 4 13.32 -16.96 5.62
CA VAL A 4 12.24 -17.79 5.05
C VAL A 4 12.02 -17.48 3.58
N LEU A 5 12.13 -16.22 3.15
CA LEU A 5 11.99 -15.80 1.75
C LEU A 5 13.22 -16.15 0.90
N GLY A 6 14.41 -16.19 1.50
CA GLY A 6 15.66 -16.52 0.81
C GLY A 6 15.81 -17.99 0.41
N ASN A 7 14.99 -18.88 0.97
CA ASN A 7 15.02 -20.33 0.73
C ASN A 7 13.81 -20.86 -0.06
N ILE A 8 12.98 -19.98 -0.66
CA ILE A 8 11.79 -20.41 -1.40
C ILE A 8 12.19 -20.79 -2.82
N ASN A 9 12.21 -22.09 -3.11
CA ASN A 9 12.20 -22.58 -4.48
C ASN A 9 10.77 -22.48 -5.03
N TYR A 10 10.46 -21.35 -5.67
CA TYR A 10 9.14 -21.09 -6.26
C TYR A 10 8.71 -22.16 -7.27
N GLY A 11 9.66 -22.82 -7.97
CA GLY A 11 9.35 -23.87 -8.94
C GLY A 11 8.70 -25.10 -8.31
N GLU A 12 9.28 -25.64 -7.24
CA GLU A 12 8.74 -26.83 -6.54
C GLU A 12 7.42 -26.57 -5.80
N TRP A 13 7.14 -25.31 -5.46
CA TRP A 13 5.91 -24.93 -4.76
C TRP A 13 4.74 -24.76 -5.72
N LEU A 14 5.00 -24.32 -6.96
CA LEU A 14 3.99 -24.22 -8.01
C LEU A 14 3.37 -25.59 -8.36
N ASP A 15 4.13 -26.67 -8.17
CA ASP A 15 3.65 -28.04 -8.42
C ASP A 15 2.79 -28.61 -7.27
N LYS A 16 2.67 -27.91 -6.12
CA LYS A 16 1.98 -28.41 -4.92
C LYS A 16 0.92 -27.43 -4.42
N SER A 17 -0.36 -27.69 -4.72
CA SER A 17 -1.46 -26.75 -4.44
C SER A 17 -1.67 -26.42 -2.96
N GLU A 18 -1.45 -27.37 -2.04
CA GLU A 18 -1.64 -27.15 -0.60
C GLU A 18 -0.63 -26.14 -0.04
N LYS A 19 0.66 -26.28 -0.40
CA LYS A 19 1.71 -25.32 -0.02
C LYS A 19 1.44 -23.92 -0.57
N LEU A 20 0.87 -23.86 -1.77
CA LEU A 20 0.51 -22.62 -2.44
C LEU A 20 -0.66 -21.91 -1.74
N GLN A 21 -1.66 -22.67 -1.29
CA GLN A 21 -2.76 -22.15 -0.48
C GLN A 21 -2.28 -21.63 0.87
N ASP A 22 -1.40 -22.37 1.56
CA ASP A 22 -0.80 -21.93 2.82
C ASP A 22 0.03 -20.66 2.64
N LEU A 23 0.81 -20.57 1.56
CA LEU A 23 1.56 -19.35 1.22
C LEU A 23 0.62 -18.17 0.96
N THR A 24 -0.44 -18.40 0.20
CA THR A 24 -1.42 -17.35 -0.14
C THR A 24 -2.13 -16.86 1.11
N LYS A 25 -2.57 -17.78 1.97
CA LYS A 25 -3.17 -17.45 3.26
C LYS A 25 -2.20 -16.67 4.13
N TRP A 26 -0.95 -17.12 4.22
CA TRP A 26 0.09 -16.42 4.97
C TRP A 26 0.40 -15.03 4.39
N MET A 27 0.44 -14.89 3.05
CA MET A 27 0.59 -13.60 2.39
C MET A 27 -0.58 -12.66 2.69
N LEU A 28 -1.82 -13.16 2.72
CA LEU A 28 -3.00 -12.37 3.10
C LEU A 28 -2.96 -11.96 4.57
N GLU A 29 -2.53 -12.86 5.47
CA GLU A 29 -2.32 -12.55 6.88
C GLU A 29 -1.21 -11.50 7.05
N LEU A 30 -0.12 -11.61 6.29
CA LEU A 30 0.94 -10.60 6.25
C LEU A 30 0.40 -9.26 5.76
N ILE A 31 -0.37 -9.24 4.67
CA ILE A 31 -1.00 -8.05 4.11
C ILE A 31 -1.94 -7.41 5.14
N ALA A 32 -2.73 -8.21 5.86
CA ALA A 32 -3.59 -7.74 6.94
C ALA A 32 -2.80 -7.12 8.10
N ASN A 33 -1.62 -7.65 8.37
CA ASN A 33 -0.68 -7.09 9.34
C ASN A 33 0.18 -5.94 8.76
N TYR A 34 0.04 -5.61 7.48
CA TYR A 34 0.80 -4.57 6.78
C TYR A 34 -0.04 -3.30 6.61
N MET A 35 -0.43 -2.66 7.71
CA MET A 35 -0.67 -1.22 7.65
C MET A 35 0.69 -0.53 7.52
N MET A 36 1.07 -0.09 6.32
CA MET A 36 2.38 0.56 6.13
C MET A 36 2.36 1.92 6.81
N VAL A 37 2.96 2.00 8.00
CA VAL A 37 3.25 3.26 8.68
C VAL A 37 4.68 3.65 8.36
N VAL A 38 4.83 4.81 7.72
CA VAL A 38 6.11 5.41 7.37
C VAL A 38 6.43 6.48 8.41
N GLN A 39 7.51 6.28 9.17
CA GLN A 39 8.07 7.34 9.99
C GLN A 39 8.86 8.31 9.11
N LEU A 40 8.36 9.53 9.02
CA LEU A 40 8.94 10.64 8.30
C LEU A 40 9.69 11.55 9.29
N GLY A 41 10.97 11.27 9.52
CA GLY A 41 11.80 12.00 10.49
C GLY A 41 11.51 11.60 11.94
N LYS A 42 11.96 12.42 12.91
CA LYS A 42 12.06 12.01 14.33
C LYS A 42 10.74 11.63 15.02
N ASN A 43 9.56 11.90 14.44
CA ASN A 43 8.28 11.75 15.16
C ASN A 43 7.00 11.86 14.32
N ALA A 44 7.08 11.91 12.98
CA ALA A 44 5.90 12.05 12.12
C ALA A 44 5.56 10.71 11.47
N GLU A 45 4.45 10.11 11.86
CA GLU A 45 4.00 8.85 11.28
C GLU A 45 2.96 9.13 10.20
N LEU A 46 3.12 8.47 9.05
CA LEU A 46 2.21 8.53 7.93
C LEU A 46 1.78 7.11 7.56
N GLU A 47 0.51 6.82 7.76
CA GLU A 47 -0.12 5.65 7.16
C GLU A 47 -0.29 5.87 5.65
N ILE A 48 0.32 5.00 4.85
CA ILE A 48 0.33 5.13 3.38
C ILE A 48 -0.43 4.02 2.67
N VAL A 49 -0.76 2.93 3.39
CA VAL A 49 -1.55 1.81 2.87
C VAL A 49 -2.65 1.45 3.86
N TYR A 50 -3.86 1.29 3.34
CA TYR A 50 -5.01 0.78 4.09
C TYR A 50 -5.52 -0.52 3.46
N LEU A 51 -6.03 -1.43 4.28
CA LEU A 51 -6.67 -2.66 3.82
C LEU A 51 -8.12 -2.67 4.27
N GLU A 52 -9.04 -2.96 3.35
CA GLU A 52 -10.40 -3.36 3.71
C GLU A 52 -10.67 -4.74 3.10
N THR A 53 -11.12 -5.66 3.95
CA THR A 53 -11.49 -7.00 3.52
C THR A 53 -13.02 -7.16 3.61
N SER A 54 -13.63 -7.56 2.51
CA SER A 54 -14.98 -8.10 2.53
C SER A 54 -14.92 -9.60 2.82
N ARG A 55 -16.02 -10.19 3.30
CA ARG A 55 -16.12 -11.65 3.38
C ARG A 55 -15.97 -12.25 1.97
N PRO A 56 -15.32 -13.42 1.81
CA PRO A 56 -15.42 -14.20 0.58
C PRO A 56 -16.91 -14.36 0.24
N ASN A 57 -17.30 -14.07 -1.00
CA ASN A 57 -18.70 -14.05 -1.49
C ASN A 57 -19.59 -12.87 -1.00
N SER A 58 -19.01 -11.68 -0.80
CA SER A 58 -19.82 -10.49 -0.49
C SER A 58 -20.71 -10.07 -1.68
N SER A 59 -21.93 -9.59 -1.39
CA SER A 59 -22.84 -9.10 -2.44
C SER A 59 -22.30 -7.85 -3.12
N GLN A 60 -22.70 -7.61 -4.39
CA GLN A 60 -22.32 -6.41 -5.15
C GLN A 60 -22.61 -5.11 -4.37
N ASP A 61 -23.77 -4.99 -3.74
CA ASP A 61 -24.12 -3.84 -2.89
C ASP A 61 -23.17 -3.66 -1.69
N LYS A 62 -22.65 -4.76 -1.14
CA LYS A 62 -21.67 -4.72 -0.05
C LYS A 62 -20.30 -4.29 -0.57
N GLN A 63 -19.88 -4.78 -1.74
CA GLN A 63 -18.65 -4.38 -2.41
C GLN A 63 -18.66 -2.87 -2.72
N VAL A 64 -19.73 -2.36 -3.33
CA VAL A 64 -19.89 -0.92 -3.63
C VAL A 64 -19.84 -0.07 -2.35
N ARG A 65 -20.48 -0.51 -1.26
CA ARG A 65 -20.43 0.22 0.02
C ARG A 65 -19.03 0.23 0.62
N ASN A 66 -18.31 -0.89 0.58
CA ASN A 66 -16.93 -0.97 1.05
C ASN A 66 -16.01 -0.09 0.20
N HIS A 67 -16.19 -0.08 -1.12
CA HIS A 67 -15.44 0.78 -2.03
C HIS A 67 -15.67 2.28 -1.74
N LYS A 68 -16.93 2.71 -1.52
CA LYS A 68 -17.24 4.09 -1.08
C LYS A 68 -16.59 4.45 0.26
N LYS A 69 -16.55 3.49 1.20
CA LYS A 69 -15.89 3.66 2.51
C LYS A 69 -14.39 3.87 2.34
N LEU A 70 -13.74 3.10 1.46
CA LEU A 70 -12.32 3.25 1.11
C LEU A 70 -12.03 4.62 0.48
N ILE A 71 -12.82 5.06 -0.51
CA ILE A 71 -12.67 6.39 -1.13
C ILE A 71 -12.73 7.50 -0.07
N ARG A 72 -13.65 7.39 0.89
CA ARG A 72 -13.74 8.34 1.99
C ARG A 72 -12.50 8.30 2.88
N PHE A 73 -12.04 7.12 3.28
CA PHE A 73 -10.81 6.98 4.07
C PHE A 73 -9.59 7.57 3.39
N PHE A 74 -9.42 7.33 2.08
CA PHE A 74 -8.34 7.94 1.31
C PHE A 74 -8.34 9.46 1.38
N LYS A 75 -9.50 10.05 1.11
CA LYS A 75 -9.67 11.51 1.12
C LYS A 75 -9.34 12.07 2.50
N ASP A 76 -9.93 11.47 3.53
CA ASP A 76 -9.73 11.88 4.92
C ASP A 76 -8.27 11.71 5.34
N SER A 77 -7.58 10.65 4.90
CA SER A 77 -6.15 10.43 5.16
C SER A 77 -5.28 11.52 4.50
N ILE A 78 -5.48 11.79 3.21
CA ILE A 78 -4.76 12.86 2.49
C ILE A 78 -5.00 14.22 3.15
N ASP A 79 -6.24 14.54 3.55
CA ASP A 79 -6.52 15.81 4.22
C ASP A 79 -5.98 15.87 5.65
N THR A 80 -5.97 14.75 6.37
CA THR A 80 -5.41 14.66 7.73
C THR A 80 -3.90 14.89 7.75
N THR A 81 -3.18 14.51 6.68
CA THR A 81 -1.76 14.87 6.56
C THR A 81 -1.52 16.39 6.63
N ARG A 82 -2.54 17.22 6.33
CA ARG A 82 -2.48 18.69 6.43
C ARG A 82 -2.76 19.21 7.83
N SER A 83 -3.53 18.49 8.64
CA SER A 83 -3.94 18.93 9.98
C SER A 83 -2.95 18.50 11.06
N ILE A 84 -2.33 17.32 10.92
CA ILE A 84 -1.32 16.83 11.86
C ILE A 84 -0.09 17.73 11.80
N LEU A 85 0.19 18.48 12.87
CA LEU A 85 1.24 19.50 12.93
C LEU A 85 2.61 19.02 12.42
N LYS A 86 2.97 17.76 12.72
CA LYS A 86 4.25 17.17 12.32
C LYS A 86 4.31 16.87 10.81
N LEU A 87 3.25 16.28 10.25
CA LEU A 87 3.13 16.02 8.81
C LEU A 87 2.94 17.32 8.03
N LYS A 88 2.21 18.29 8.59
CA LYS A 88 2.02 19.62 8.01
C LYS A 88 3.36 20.29 7.73
N LYS A 89 4.35 20.18 8.62
CA LYS A 89 5.70 20.72 8.37
C LYS A 89 6.36 20.12 7.12
N ILE A 90 6.21 18.82 6.90
CA ILE A 90 6.77 18.09 5.76
C ILE A 90 6.01 18.43 4.47
N PHE A 91 4.68 18.37 4.54
CA PHE A 91 3.78 18.62 3.42
C PHE A 91 3.39 20.09 3.30
N ASN A 92 4.11 21.04 3.89
CA ASN A 92 3.85 22.47 3.65
C ASN A 92 4.30 22.89 2.24
N GLN A 93 5.31 22.21 1.69
CA GLN A 93 5.79 22.40 0.34
C GLN A 93 4.80 21.83 -0.69
N PRO A 94 4.31 22.62 -1.66
CA PRO A 94 3.37 22.16 -2.68
C PRO A 94 3.87 20.96 -3.50
N SER A 95 5.17 20.90 -3.82
CA SER A 95 5.78 19.79 -4.56
C SER A 95 5.68 18.46 -3.80
N LYS A 96 5.98 18.46 -2.49
CA LYS A 96 5.81 17.29 -1.62
C LYS A 96 4.36 16.86 -1.47
N ARG A 97 3.41 17.80 -1.49
CA ARG A 97 1.96 17.49 -1.47
C ARG A 97 1.53 16.75 -2.72
N GLN A 98 2.00 17.21 -3.88
CA GLN A 98 1.68 16.56 -5.15
C GLN A 98 2.27 15.15 -5.22
N ASN A 99 3.35 14.89 -4.50
CA ASN A 99 3.99 13.57 -4.44
C ASN A 99 3.35 12.59 -3.43
N LEU A 100 2.39 13.03 -2.62
CA LEU A 100 1.69 12.15 -1.68
C LEU A 100 0.67 11.29 -2.42
N SER A 101 0.95 10.00 -2.46
CA SER A 101 0.01 8.96 -2.85
C SER A 101 -0.30 8.08 -1.64
N ILE A 102 -1.59 7.86 -1.39
CA ILE A 102 -2.06 6.85 -0.45
C ILE A 102 -2.51 5.66 -1.29
N PHE A 103 -2.38 4.44 -0.75
CA PHE A 103 -2.77 3.20 -1.40
C PHE A 103 -3.83 2.47 -0.58
N THR A 104 -4.67 1.69 -1.25
CA THR A 104 -5.53 0.71 -0.59
C THR A 104 -5.48 -0.62 -1.28
N ILE A 105 -5.67 -1.65 -0.47
CA ILE A 105 -5.97 -3.00 -0.90
C ILE A 105 -7.44 -3.24 -0.55
N ASN A 106 -8.26 -3.55 -1.55
CA ASN A 106 -9.63 -3.99 -1.36
C ASN A 106 -9.71 -5.47 -1.69
N ILE A 107 -10.15 -6.29 -0.73
CA ILE A 107 -10.45 -7.70 -1.00
C ILE A 107 -11.97 -7.82 -1.18
N ALA A 108 -12.41 -7.95 -2.42
CA ALA A 108 -13.80 -8.07 -2.83
C ALA A 108 -14.11 -9.53 -3.22
N GLY A 109 -14.47 -10.36 -2.24
CA GLY A 109 -14.62 -11.80 -2.49
C GLY A 109 -13.27 -12.48 -2.64
N ASP A 110 -13.02 -13.06 -3.82
CA ASP A 110 -11.75 -13.65 -4.24
C ASP A 110 -10.92 -12.71 -5.14
N ILE A 111 -11.32 -11.45 -5.30
CA ILE A 111 -10.57 -10.46 -6.07
C ILE A 111 -9.83 -9.53 -5.12
N LEU A 112 -8.54 -9.31 -5.40
CA LEU A 112 -7.71 -8.27 -4.80
C LEU A 112 -7.60 -7.10 -5.78
N GLU A 113 -8.05 -5.93 -5.34
CA GLU A 113 -7.96 -4.70 -6.09
C GLU A 113 -7.01 -3.72 -5.37
N LEU A 114 -6.05 -3.18 -6.11
CA LEU A 114 -5.10 -2.19 -5.64
C LEU A 114 -5.48 -0.83 -6.18
N TYR A 115 -5.74 0.13 -5.28
CA TYR A 115 -6.03 1.50 -5.67
C TYR A 115 -4.99 2.47 -5.13
N VAL A 116 -4.85 3.58 -5.84
CA VAL A 116 -4.10 4.75 -5.39
C VAL A 116 -5.00 5.98 -5.41
N MET A 117 -4.86 6.81 -4.38
CA MET A 117 -5.38 8.17 -4.37
C MET A 117 -4.25 9.18 -4.25
N GLN A 118 -4.31 10.21 -5.08
CA GLN A 118 -3.39 11.34 -5.08
C GLN A 118 -4.18 12.64 -5.24
N LYS A 119 -3.69 13.73 -4.67
CA LYS A 119 -4.31 15.05 -4.83
C LYS A 119 -3.43 15.95 -5.70
N GLU A 120 -3.85 16.14 -6.95
CA GLU A 120 -3.15 16.96 -7.94
C GLU A 120 -3.93 18.25 -8.19
N SER A 121 -3.28 19.40 -8.01
CA SER A 121 -3.89 20.73 -8.21
C SER A 121 -5.22 20.92 -7.48
N GLY A 122 -5.37 20.29 -6.30
CA GLY A 122 -6.59 20.36 -5.48
C GLY A 122 -7.66 19.31 -5.81
N ILE A 123 -7.50 18.56 -6.90
CA ILE A 123 -8.41 17.52 -7.37
C ILE A 123 -7.90 16.16 -6.89
N TYR A 124 -8.79 15.33 -6.34
CA TYR A 124 -8.46 13.95 -5.99
C TYR A 124 -8.57 13.07 -7.22
N LYS A 125 -7.49 12.38 -7.55
CA LYS A 125 -7.46 11.32 -8.56
C LYS A 125 -7.47 9.99 -7.83
N TYR A 126 -8.41 9.13 -8.19
CA TYR A 126 -8.58 7.81 -7.62
C TYR A 126 -8.51 6.79 -8.75
N CYS A 127 -7.49 5.94 -8.73
CA CYS A 127 -7.16 5.06 -9.85
C CYS A 127 -6.96 3.62 -9.38
N LEU A 128 -7.53 2.67 -10.13
CA LEU A 128 -7.16 1.26 -10.03
C LEU A 128 -5.76 1.09 -10.62
N ILE A 129 -4.86 0.49 -9.86
CA ILE A 129 -3.50 0.13 -10.30
C ILE A 129 -3.51 -1.27 -10.89
N GLU A 130 -4.07 -2.21 -10.14
CA GLU A 130 -4.04 -3.62 -10.50
C GLU A 130 -5.21 -4.35 -9.86
N GLU A 131 -5.69 -5.37 -10.56
CA GLU A 131 -6.78 -6.26 -10.13
C GLU A 131 -6.34 -7.69 -10.43
N THR A 132 -6.45 -8.57 -9.44
CA THR A 132 -6.08 -9.97 -9.60
C THR A 132 -6.92 -10.87 -8.71
N THR A 133 -7.20 -12.09 -9.17
CA THR A 133 -7.81 -13.13 -8.34
C THR A 133 -6.82 -13.60 -7.28
N ILE A 134 -7.31 -13.81 -6.07
CA ILE A 134 -6.60 -14.39 -4.94
C ILE A 134 -6.62 -15.92 -5.11
N PRO A 135 -5.45 -16.59 -5.14
CA PRO A 135 -5.36 -18.03 -5.43
C PRO A 135 -5.73 -18.92 -4.22
N LEU A 136 -6.97 -18.83 -3.74
CA LEU A 136 -7.44 -19.57 -2.54
C LEU A 136 -8.00 -20.99 -2.82
N PRO A 137 -8.51 -21.33 -4.02
CA PRO A 137 -8.55 -22.72 -4.51
C PRO A 137 -7.40 -23.00 -5.50
N ILE A 138 -7.17 -24.28 -5.82
CA ILE A 138 -6.21 -24.72 -6.86
C ILE A 138 -6.37 -23.85 -8.10
N THR A 139 -5.39 -23.00 -8.34
CA THR A 139 -5.39 -22.00 -9.39
C THR A 139 -4.20 -22.29 -10.30
N SER A 140 -4.33 -21.99 -11.59
CA SER A 140 -3.24 -22.17 -12.53
C SER A 140 -2.02 -21.35 -12.07
N PRO A 141 -0.78 -21.80 -12.37
CA PRO A 141 0.43 -21.03 -12.07
C PRO A 141 0.32 -19.55 -12.48
N SER A 142 -0.36 -19.27 -13.60
CA SER A 142 -0.64 -17.92 -14.09
C SER A 142 -1.34 -17.02 -13.06
N ALA A 143 -2.35 -17.52 -12.35
CA ALA A 143 -3.06 -16.71 -11.34
C ALA A 143 -2.18 -16.39 -10.13
N VAL A 144 -1.28 -17.29 -9.76
CA VAL A 144 -0.27 -17.06 -8.72
C VAL A 144 0.72 -15.99 -9.15
N TYR A 145 1.20 -16.06 -10.39
CA TYR A 145 2.09 -15.03 -10.93
C TYR A 145 1.44 -13.65 -10.92
N LEU A 146 0.16 -13.55 -11.33
CA LEU A 146 -0.59 -12.29 -11.30
C LEU A 146 -0.75 -11.78 -9.86
N PHE A 147 -1.05 -12.67 -8.90
CA PHE A 147 -1.15 -12.29 -7.49
C PHE A 147 0.17 -11.76 -6.93
N ILE A 148 1.29 -12.47 -7.16
CA ILE A 148 2.63 -12.03 -6.73
C ILE A 148 3.02 -10.71 -7.42
N HIS A 149 2.72 -10.59 -8.71
CA HIS A 149 2.98 -9.38 -9.48
C HIS A 149 2.26 -8.18 -8.86
N ALA A 150 0.97 -8.29 -8.54
CA ALA A 150 0.20 -7.23 -7.88
C ALA A 150 0.82 -6.78 -6.54
N LEU A 151 1.24 -7.74 -5.71
CA LEU A 151 1.90 -7.42 -4.44
C LEU A 151 3.25 -6.70 -4.64
N MET A 152 4.00 -7.10 -5.65
CA MET A 152 5.26 -6.44 -6.01
C MET A 152 5.03 -5.05 -6.60
N THR A 153 3.99 -4.87 -7.41
CA THR A 153 3.55 -3.57 -7.93
C THR A 153 3.21 -2.62 -6.79
N LEU A 154 2.43 -3.08 -5.80
CA LEU A 154 2.10 -2.30 -4.61
C LEU A 154 3.37 -1.89 -3.85
N ARG A 155 4.25 -2.86 -3.56
CA ARG A 155 5.52 -2.62 -2.85
C ARG A 155 6.35 -1.56 -3.57
N MET A 156 6.48 -1.67 -4.89
CA MET A 156 7.23 -0.72 -5.72
C MET A 156 6.57 0.67 -5.70
N ALA A 157 5.25 0.74 -5.87
CA ALA A 157 4.52 2.01 -5.88
C ALA A 157 4.67 2.77 -4.56
N ILE A 158 4.63 2.05 -3.43
CA ILE A 158 4.88 2.63 -2.11
C ILE A 158 6.33 3.13 -1.99
N ALA A 159 7.31 2.30 -2.36
CA ALA A 159 8.73 2.68 -2.32
C ALA A 159 9.00 3.93 -3.18
N CYS A 160 8.44 4.00 -4.39
CA CYS A 160 8.52 5.16 -5.26
C CYS A 160 7.87 6.40 -4.63
N THR A 161 6.72 6.24 -3.97
CA THR A 161 6.02 7.35 -3.30
C THR A 161 6.83 7.90 -2.14
N ILE A 162 7.35 7.02 -1.28
CA ILE A 162 8.24 7.41 -0.18
C ILE A 162 9.47 8.15 -0.72
N ARG A 163 10.12 7.58 -1.76
CA ARG A 163 11.27 8.22 -2.41
C ARG A 163 10.92 9.61 -2.95
N LYS A 164 9.77 9.78 -3.61
CA LYS A 164 9.32 11.09 -4.11
C LYS A 164 9.07 12.08 -2.97
N ILE A 165 8.46 11.67 -1.86
CA ILE A 165 8.23 12.53 -0.70
C ILE A 165 9.56 13.00 -0.07
N LEU A 166 10.54 12.10 0.03
CA LEU A 166 11.85 12.39 0.63
C LEU A 166 12.73 13.26 -0.26
N TYR A 167 12.85 12.90 -1.53
CA TYR A 167 13.84 13.44 -2.46
C TYR A 167 13.26 14.37 -3.51
N SER A 168 12.01 14.81 -3.39
CA SER A 168 11.56 15.96 -4.17
C SER A 168 12.18 17.24 -3.61
N SER A 169 13.48 17.42 -3.86
CA SER A 169 14.10 18.73 -3.87
C SER A 169 13.63 19.45 -5.14
N ASN A 170 13.15 20.69 -4.97
CA ASN A 170 13.01 21.58 -6.11
C ASN A 170 14.40 21.66 -6.75
N PHE A 171 14.49 21.45 -8.06
CA PHE A 171 15.75 21.53 -8.81
C PHE A 171 16.31 22.97 -8.89
N TRP A 172 15.82 23.87 -8.05
CA TRP A 172 16.38 25.20 -7.86
C TRP A 172 16.05 25.66 -6.45
N ASP A 173 17.04 26.29 -5.84
CA ASP A 173 17.00 27.08 -4.60
C ASP A 173 17.36 26.39 -3.28
N SER A 174 18.62 26.66 -2.95
CA SER A 174 19.16 27.04 -1.65
C SER A 174 19.78 25.96 -0.78
N GLU A 175 21.08 26.18 -0.59
CA GLU A 175 21.95 25.63 0.43
C GLU A 175 21.32 25.75 1.83
N HIS A 176 21.65 24.78 2.68
CA HIS A 176 21.30 24.70 4.11
C HIS A 176 19.92 24.15 4.50
N SER A 177 19.72 22.85 4.31
CA SER A 177 19.20 22.00 5.40
C SER A 177 19.45 20.52 5.10
N SER A 178 20.71 20.10 5.26
CA SER A 178 21.08 18.69 5.27
C SER A 178 20.75 18.10 6.64
N SER A 179 19.47 17.90 6.95
CA SER A 179 19.08 16.89 7.92
C SER A 179 18.64 15.66 7.15
N GLU A 180 19.47 14.63 7.11
CA GLU A 180 19.06 13.31 6.62
C GLU A 180 17.75 12.92 7.29
N MET A 181 16.70 12.79 6.47
CA MET A 181 15.38 12.38 6.95
C MET A 181 15.38 10.86 7.06
N VAL A 182 15.68 10.35 8.25
CA VAL A 182 15.63 8.92 8.54
C VAL A 182 14.19 8.44 8.42
N VAL A 183 14.00 7.35 7.66
CA VAL A 183 12.70 6.69 7.50
C VAL A 183 12.76 5.30 8.08
N MET A 184 11.81 5.00 8.98
CA MET A 184 11.54 3.64 9.43
C MET A 184 10.16 3.23 8.92
N VAL A 185 10.10 2.08 8.26
CA VAL A 185 8.84 1.43 7.90
C VAL A 185 8.49 0.50 9.04
N MET A 186 7.35 0.73 9.69
CA MET A 186 6.88 -0.10 10.80
C MET A 186 5.64 -0.87 10.39
N THR A 187 5.52 -2.11 10.87
CA THR A 187 4.25 -2.80 10.96
C THR A 187 3.48 -2.26 12.17
N PRO A 188 2.14 -2.13 12.11
CA PRO A 188 1.33 -1.74 13.25
C PRO A 188 1.61 -2.68 14.42
N LYS A 189 1.71 -2.13 15.62
CA LYS A 189 1.72 -2.95 16.83
C LYS A 189 0.32 -3.52 16.98
N ASN A 190 0.19 -4.84 16.91
CA ASN A 190 -1.06 -5.53 17.24
C ASN A 190 -1.51 -5.04 18.63
N SER A 191 -2.66 -4.37 18.68
CA SER A 191 -3.24 -3.83 19.90
C SER A 191 -4.24 -4.79 20.50
#